data_AF-A0A960HJN5-F1
#
_entry.id   AF-A0A960HJN5-F1
#
_cell.length_a   1.000
_cell.length_b   1.000
_cell.length_c   1.000
_cell.angle_alpha   90.00
_cell.angle_beta   90.00
_cell.angle_gamma   90.00
#
_symmetry.space_group_name_H-M   'P 1'
#
loop_
_entity.id
_entity.type
_entity.pdbx_description
1 polymer ?
#
loop_
_entity_poly.entity_id
_entity_poly.type
_entity_poly.pdbx_seq_one_letter_code
_entity_poly.pdbx_strand_id
1 'polypeptide(L)' 'MGVRQDCRHYSTRTTGSGEQVQRCRVDANETAPFACPEFCLFFEPRSITDAGWRRFESDE' A
#
# COMPACT_ATOMS: atom_id res chain seq x y z
N MET A 1 -14.44 -4.81 4.46
CA MET A 1 -13.22 -4.12 4.94
C MET A 1 -12.13 -4.31 3.89
N GLY A 2 -11.33 -3.29 3.57
CA GLY A 2 -10.45 -3.29 2.39
C GLY A 2 -8.98 -3.07 2.72
N VAL A 3 -8.18 -2.91 1.67
CA VAL A 3 -6.74 -2.64 1.76
C VAL A 3 -6.49 -1.17 2.14
N ARG A 4 -5.60 -0.93 3.10
CA ARG A 4 -5.11 0.40 3.46
C ARG A 4 -3.89 0.76 2.60
N GLN A 5 -4.12 1.46 1.49
CA GLN A 5 -3.07 1.80 0.52
C GLN A 5 -2.02 2.79 1.08
N ASP A 6 -2.43 3.58 2.07
CA ASP A 6 -1.61 4.53 2.81
C ASP A 6 -0.76 3.86 3.90
N CYS A 7 -0.90 2.57 4.17
CA CYS A 7 -0.08 1.87 5.15
C CYS A 7 1.36 1.65 4.64
N ARG A 8 2.38 1.96 5.45
CA ARG A 8 3.80 1.72 5.10
C ARG A 8 4.12 0.25 4.84
N HIS A 9 3.35 -0.66 5.44
CA HIS A 9 3.54 -2.11 5.35
C HIS A 9 2.83 -2.74 4.16
N TYR A 10 1.98 -1.98 3.48
CA TYR A 10 1.35 -2.42 2.25
C TYR A 10 2.33 -2.31 1.07
N SER A 11 2.47 -3.40 0.32
CA SER A 11 3.26 -3.47 -0.90
C SER A 11 2.42 -4.10 -2.01
N THR A 12 2.49 -3.50 -3.19
CA THR A 12 1.92 -4.07 -4.40
C THR A 12 2.99 -4.14 -5.48
N ARG A 13 2.99 -5.22 -6.25
CA ARG A 13 3.88 -5.41 -7.40
C ARG A 13 3.09 -6.02 -8.54
N THR A 14 3.31 -5.53 -9.75
CA THR A 14 2.82 -6.18 -10.97
C THR A 14 3.88 -7.16 -11.46
N THR A 15 3.49 -8.41 -11.71
CA THR A 15 4.39 -9.42 -12.29
C THR A 15 4.55 -9.19 -13.79
N GLY A 16 5.53 -9.86 -14.42
CA GLY A 16 5.71 -9.81 -15.87
C GLY A 16 4.50 -10.34 -16.66
N SER A 17 3.66 -11.16 -16.03
CA SER A 17 2.41 -11.68 -16.59
C SER A 17 1.23 -10.70 -16.48
N GLY A 18 1.40 -9.55 -15.83
CA GLY A 18 0.34 -8.56 -15.59
C GLY A 18 -0.49 -8.81 -14.33
N GLU A 19 -0.15 -9.82 -13.53
CA GLU A 19 -0.86 -10.10 -12.26
C GLU A 19 -0.42 -9.12 -11.19
N GLN A 20 -1.38 -8.56 -10.44
CA GLN A 20 -1.08 -7.72 -9.30
C GLN A 20 -0.96 -8.56 -8.03
N VAL A 21 0.23 -8.57 -7.44
CA VAL A 21 0.51 -9.26 -6.18
C VAL A 21 0.53 -8.24 -5.06
N GLN A 22 -0.35 -8.45 -4.08
CA GLN A 22 -0.46 -7.63 -2.87
C GLN A 22 0.20 -8.36 -1.69
N ARG A 23 0.83 -7.60 -0.79
CA ARG A 23 1.50 -8.14 0.40
C ARG A 23 1.47 -7.17 1.56
N CYS A 24 1.22 -7.68 2.77
CA CYS A 24 1.55 -7.01 4.03
C CYS A 24 2.93 -7.45 4.49
N ARG A 25 3.82 -6.52 4.85
CA ARG A 25 5.19 -6.85 5.30
C ARG A 25 5.24 -7.53 6.67
N VAL A 26 4.20 -7.35 7.48
CA VAL A 26 4.09 -7.91 8.83
C VAL A 26 3.08 -9.05 8.90
N ASP A 27 2.56 -9.50 7.75
CA ASP A 27 1.62 -10.61 7.61
C ASP A 27 0.37 -10.51 8.53
N ALA A 28 -0.01 -9.30 8.93
CA ALA A 28 -1.19 -9.00 9.75
C ALA A 28 -2.50 -8.89 8.93
N ASN A 29 -2.45 -9.16 7.62
CA ASN A 29 -3.60 -9.08 6.73
C ASN A 29 -4.38 -10.41 6.70
N GLU A 30 -5.65 -10.34 6.29
CA GLU A 30 -6.39 -11.51 5.82
C GLU A 30 -5.86 -11.92 4.45
N THR A 31 -5.66 -13.21 4.21
CA THR A 31 -4.99 -13.70 2.99
C THR A 31 -5.95 -13.86 1.80
N ALA A 32 -7.21 -14.20 2.05
CA ALA A 32 -8.23 -14.43 1.02
C ALA A 32 -9.63 -14.10 1.59
N PRO A 33 -10.22 -12.93 1.30
CA PRO A 33 -9.69 -11.86 0.44
C PRO A 33 -8.51 -11.11 1.08
N PHE A 34 -7.62 -10.56 0.25
CA PHE A 34 -6.53 -9.71 0.77
C PHE A 34 -7.11 -8.43 1.38
N ALA A 35 -7.13 -8.33 2.72
CA ALA A 35 -7.76 -7.23 3.44
C ALA A 35 -7.01 -6.86 4.72
N CYS A 36 -7.10 -5.59 5.12
CA CYS A 36 -6.61 -5.13 6.42
C CYS A 36 -7.70 -5.30 7.50
N PRO A 37 -7.35 -5.75 8.72
CA PRO A 37 -8.27 -5.75 9.86
C PRO A 37 -8.78 -4.34 10.21
N GLU A 38 -9.97 -4.24 10.81
CA GLU A 38 -10.62 -2.98 11.21
C GLU A 38 -9.73 -2.16 12.14
N PHE A 39 -9.13 -2.86 13.10
CA PHE A 39 -8.29 -2.29 14.15
C PHE A 39 -6.87 -2.85 14.06
N CYS A 40 -6.27 -2.77 12.87
CA CYS A 40 -4.90 -3.23 12.65
C CYS A 40 -3.90 -2.45 13.53
N LEU A 41 -3.34 -3.12 14.55
CA LEU A 41 -2.38 -2.55 15.50
C LEU A 41 -1.04 -2.14 14.85
N PHE A 42 -0.73 -2.72 13.69
CA PHE A 42 0.49 -2.43 12.92
C PHE A 42 0.27 -1.34 11.87
N PHE A 43 -0.90 -0.69 11.83
CA PHE A 43 -1.13 0.38 10.89
C PHE A 43 -0.20 1.55 11.19
N GLU A 44 0.67 1.85 10.24
CA GLU A 44 1.51 3.03 10.26
C GLU A 44 1.36 3.75 8.91
N PRO A 45 0.98 5.04 8.88
CA PRO A 45 0.86 5.78 7.65
C PRO A 45 2.23 5.87 6.96
N ARG A 46 2.26 5.65 5.65
CA ARG A 46 3.43 5.89 4.80
C ARG A 46 3.62 7.40 4.73
N SER A 47 4.63 7.90 5.43
CA SER A 47 5.12 9.27 5.23
C SER A 47 5.73 9.38 3.83
N ILE A 48 4.93 9.78 2.85
CA ILE A 48 5.46 10.34 1.60
C ILE A 48 5.77 11.79 1.94
N THR A 49 6.98 12.06 2.43
CA THR A 49 7.42 13.45 2.53
C THR A 49 7.77 13.90 1.12
N ASP A 50 7.04 14.88 0.58
CA ASP A 50 7.41 15.61 -0.65
C ASP A 50 8.71 16.43 -0.48
N ALA A 51 9.40 16.28 0.65
CA ALA A 51 10.70 16.88 0.94
C ALA A 51 11.73 16.38 -0.10
N GLY A 52 11.93 17.21 -1.13
CA GLY A 52 12.94 17.02 -2.19
C GLY A 52 12.39 16.68 -3.58
N TRP A 53 11.09 16.40 -3.74
CA TRP A 53 10.52 16.00 -5.04
C TRP A 53 9.21 16.75 -5.31
N ARG A 54 9.23 17.66 -6.30
CA ARG A 54 8.01 18.26 -6.84
C ARG A 54 7.51 17.38 -7.98
N ARG A 55 6.25 16.93 -7.91
CA ARG A 55 5.55 16.45 -9.11
C ARG A 55 5.28 17.69 -9.96
N PHE A 56 5.88 17.74 -11.15
CA PHE A 56 5.45 18.71 -12.16
C PHE A 56 4.11 18.20 -12.67
N GLU A 57 3.02 18.76 -12.18
CA GLU A 57 1.74 18.65 -12.87
C GLU A 57 1.90 19.39 -14.20
N SER A 58 1.75 18.67 -15.31
CA SER A 58 1.69 19.29 -16.63
C SER A 58 0.33 19.99 -16.73
N ASP A 59 0.30 21.28 -16.44
CA ASP A 59 -0.78 22.17 -16.87
C ASP A 59 -0.75 22.22 -18.40
N GLU A 60 -1.77 21.63 -19.03
CA GLU A 60 -2.12 21.83 -20.44
C GLU A 60 -3.34 22.75 -20.54
#